data_AF-A0A3C0BB81-F1
#
_entry.id   AF-A0A3C0BB81-F1
#
_cell.length_a   1.000
_cell.length_b   1.000
_cell.length_c   1.000
_cell.angle_alpha   90.00
_cell.angle_beta   90.00
_cell.angle_gamma   90.00
#
_symmetry.space_group_name_H-M   'P 1'
#
loop_
_entity.id
_entity.type
_entity.pdbx_description
1 polymer ?
#
loop_
_entity_poly.entity_id
_entity_poly.type
_entity_poly.pdbx_seq_one_letter_code
_entity_poly.pdbx_strand_id
1 'polypeptide(L)'
;GECSVTVTAPSAEDNCAGTVIGTTTDPLTYNAQGNYIITWTFSDGNGNSSTAIQNVIVDDVTPPVPQTLHTITGECLVNVSTPKSYDICSGSIPGTTTDPLT
;
A
#
# COMPACT_ATOMS: atom_id res chain seq x y z
N GLY A 1 -3.08 1.49 -3.12
CA GLY A 1 -2.60 2.75 -2.50
C GLY A 1 -1.33 2.44 -1.76
N GLU A 2 -0.25 3.16 -2.03
CA GLU A 2 1.11 2.60 -2.11
C GLU A 2 1.57 1.79 -0.90
N CYS A 3 1.16 2.11 0.33
CA CYS A 3 1.51 1.26 1.46
C CYS A 3 0.35 0.97 2.41
N SER A 4 -0.83 1.53 2.13
CA SER A 4 -2.07 1.07 2.76
C SER A 4 -3.32 1.50 2.00
N VAL A 5 -4.39 0.73 2.16
CA VAL A 5 -5.74 1.06 1.72
C VAL A 5 -6.70 0.80 2.89
N THR A 6 -7.61 1.74 3.14
CA THR A 6 -8.75 1.55 4.04
C THR A 6 -10.03 1.55 3.22
N VAL A 7 -10.87 0.56 3.45
CA VAL A 7 -12.11 0.32 2.72
C VAL A 7 -13.30 0.68 3.59
N THR A 8 -14.22 1.46 3.03
CA THR A 8 -15.50 1.78 3.68
C THR A 8 -16.57 0.80 3.26
N ALA A 9 -17.46 0.45 4.19
CA ALA A 9 -18.58 -0.44 3.89
C ALA A 9 -19.49 0.14 2.79
N PRO A 10 -19.82 -0.65 1.74
CA PRO A 10 -20.76 -0.25 0.71
C PRO A 10 -22.21 -0.27 1.23
N SER A 11 -23.09 0.42 0.52
CA SER A 11 -24.54 0.40 0.74
C SER A 11 -25.29 -0.12 -0.49
N ALA A 12 -26.42 -0.78 -0.26
CA ALA A 12 -27.37 -1.19 -1.28
C ALA A 12 -28.76 -0.60 -0.97
N GLU A 13 -29.62 -0.46 -1.98
CA GLU A 13 -31.02 -0.07 -1.80
C GLU A 13 -31.92 -1.29 -1.91
N ASP A 14 -32.81 -1.43 -0.95
CA ASP A 14 -33.88 -2.42 -0.92
C ASP A 14 -35.24 -1.71 -0.93
N ASN A 15 -36.19 -2.22 -1.70
CA ASN A 15 -37.50 -1.60 -1.87
C ASN A 15 -38.37 -1.68 -0.60
N CYS A 16 -38.04 -2.58 0.34
CA CYS A 16 -38.76 -2.78 1.59
C CYS A 16 -37.99 -2.20 2.79
N ALA A 17 -36.69 -2.48 2.89
CA ALA A 17 -35.84 -2.08 4.01
C ALA A 17 -35.13 -0.73 3.80
N GLY A 18 -35.17 -0.16 2.60
CA GLY A 18 -34.44 1.07 2.27
C GLY A 18 -32.94 0.81 2.13
N THR A 19 -32.10 1.70 2.64
CA THR A 19 -30.64 1.56 2.54
C THR A 19 -30.12 0.47 3.49
N VAL A 20 -29.49 -0.56 2.91
CA VAL A 20 -28.83 -1.66 3.63
C VAL A 20 -27.31 -1.47 3.57
N ILE A 21 -26.64 -1.47 4.72
CA ILE A 21 -25.18 -1.40 4.79
C ILE A 21 -24.59 -2.80 4.72
N GLY A 22 -23.59 -2.99 3.85
CA GLY A 22 -22.85 -4.24 3.73
C GLY A 22 -22.03 -4.54 4.97
N THR A 23 -22.02 -5.80 5.37
CA THR A 23 -21.20 -6.30 6.48
C THR A 23 -20.19 -7.31 5.96
N THR A 24 -19.02 -7.41 6.59
CA THR A 24 -18.00 -8.38 6.24
C THR A 24 -17.22 -8.80 7.48
N THR A 25 -16.63 -9.99 7.43
CA THR A 25 -15.63 -10.45 8.40
C THR A 25 -14.20 -10.21 7.90
N ASP A 26 -14.04 -9.79 6.65
CA ASP A 26 -12.74 -9.50 6.07
C ASP A 26 -12.16 -8.19 6.64
N PRO A 27 -10.83 -8.04 6.64
CA PRO A 27 -10.20 -6.80 7.05
C PRO A 27 -10.64 -5.61 6.19
N LEU A 28 -10.79 -4.44 6.83
CA LEU A 28 -11.07 -3.19 6.12
C LEU A 28 -9.82 -2.33 5.93
N THR A 29 -8.68 -2.75 6.48
CA THR A 29 -7.41 -2.06 6.34
C THR A 29 -6.36 -3.06 5.88
N TYR A 30 -5.68 -2.71 4.79
CA TYR A 30 -4.58 -3.49 4.22
C TYR A 30 -3.35 -2.60 4.18
N ASN A 31 -2.26 -3.03 4.83
CA ASN A 31 -1.03 -2.26 4.98
C ASN A 31 0.18 -2.91 4.28
N ALA A 32 -0.07 -3.88 3.41
CA ALA A 32 0.95 -4.57 2.65
C ALA A 32 0.53 -4.59 1.18
N GLN A 33 1.51 -4.55 0.29
CA GLN A 33 1.26 -4.69 -1.14
C GLN A 33 0.64 -6.07 -1.42
N GLY A 34 -0.31 -6.10 -2.34
CA GLY A 34 -1.02 -7.31 -2.70
C GLY A 34 -2.42 -7.05 -3.25
N ASN A 35 -3.01 -8.15 -3.71
CA ASN A 35 -4.40 -8.21 -4.15
C ASN A 35 -5.22 -8.89 -3.05
N TYR A 36 -6.21 -8.19 -2.54
CA TYR A 36 -7.13 -8.67 -1.52
C TYR A 36 -8.55 -8.70 -2.06
N ILE A 37 -9.37 -9.56 -1.46
CA ILE A 37 -10.78 -9.73 -1.82
C ILE A 37 -11.59 -9.57 -0.55
N ILE A 38 -12.59 -8.70 -0.59
CA ILE A 38 -13.60 -8.57 0.47
C ILE A 38 -14.92 -9.15 -0.05
N THR A 39 -15.54 -10.01 0.75
CA THR A 39 -16.92 -10.47 0.54
C THR A 39 -17.86 -9.69 1.45
N TRP A 40 -18.73 -8.90 0.84
CA TRP A 40 -19.77 -8.15 1.52
C TRP A 40 -21.07 -8.94 1.57
N THR A 41 -21.75 -8.90 2.70
CA THR A 41 -23.10 -9.45 2.90
C THR A 41 -24.06 -8.32 3.23
N PHE A 42 -25.11 -8.19 2.43
CA PHE A 42 -26.23 -7.29 2.67
C PHE A 42 -27.41 -8.11 3.15
N SER A 43 -27.94 -7.79 4.33
CA SER A 43 -29.14 -8.43 4.86
C SER A 43 -30.20 -7.37 5.14
N ASP A 44 -31.42 -7.61 4.68
CA ASP A 44 -32.55 -6.69 4.81
C ASP A 44 -33.30 -6.82 6.15
N GLY A 45 -32.86 -7.71 7.04
CA GLY A 45 -33.52 -8.00 8.33
C GLY A 45 -34.83 -8.77 8.21
N ASN A 46 -35.32 -9.02 6.99
CA ASN A 46 -36.56 -9.74 6.68
C ASN A 46 -36.29 -11.18 6.19
N GLY A 47 -35.05 -11.62 6.30
CA GLY A 47 -34.62 -12.97 5.92
C GLY A 47 -34.03 -13.07 4.51
N ASN A 48 -33.94 -11.96 3.76
CA ASN A 48 -33.22 -11.94 2.50
C ASN A 48 -31.78 -11.47 2.72
N SER A 49 -30.85 -12.09 1.98
CA SER A 49 -29.47 -11.65 1.93
C SER A 49 -28.89 -11.79 0.53
N SER A 50 -27.95 -10.90 0.22
CA SER A 50 -27.17 -10.94 -1.01
C SER A 50 -25.70 -10.66 -0.71
N THR A 51 -24.82 -11.08 -1.61
CA THR A 51 -23.38 -10.90 -1.44
C THR A 51 -22.76 -10.17 -2.61
N ALA A 52 -21.74 -9.34 -2.34
CA ALA A 52 -20.94 -8.68 -3.37
C ALA A 52 -19.44 -8.86 -3.10
N ILE A 53 -18.66 -8.97 -4.17
CA ILE A 53 -17.20 -9.11 -4.10
C ILE A 53 -16.56 -7.76 -4.43
N GLN A 54 -15.58 -7.35 -3.63
CA GLN A 54 -14.76 -6.17 -3.85
C GLN A 54 -13.28 -6.56 -3.93
N ASN A 55 -12.63 -6.21 -5.05
CA ASN A 55 -11.18 -6.33 -5.19
C ASN A 55 -10.49 -5.09 -4.62
N VAL A 56 -9.47 -5.31 -3.78
CA VAL A 56 -8.67 -4.26 -3.17
C VAL A 56 -7.22 -4.47 -3.59
N ILE A 57 -6.64 -3.47 -4.26
CA ILE A 57 -5.27 -3.54 -4.79
C ILE A 57 -4.40 -2.54 -4.03
N VAL A 58 -3.40 -3.06 -3.33
CA VAL A 58 -2.33 -2.28 -2.71
C VAL A 58 -1.10 -2.47 -3.57
N ASP A 59 -0.79 -1.46 -4.37
CA ASP A 59 0.33 -1.47 -5.32
C ASP A 59 1.16 -0.21 -5.14
N ASP A 60 2.48 -0.37 -5.25
CA ASP A 60 3.48 0.68 -5.16
C ASP A 60 3.94 1.04 -6.57
N VAL A 61 3.67 2.28 -6.96
CA VAL A 61 3.91 2.76 -8.33
C VAL A 61 4.92 3.90 -8.36
N THR A 62 5.38 4.35 -7.20
CA THR A 62 6.32 5.46 -7.06
C THR A 62 7.73 4.88 -6.93
N PRO A 63 8.63 5.17 -7.88
CA PRO A 63 10.01 4.68 -7.77
C PRO A 63 10.75 5.38 -6.62
N PRO A 64 11.78 4.73 -6.04
CA PRO A 64 12.61 5.33 -5.01
C PRO A 64 13.32 6.61 -5.50
N VAL A 65 13.36 7.63 -4.65
CA VAL A 65 14.07 8.88 -4.95
C VAL A 65 15.53 8.76 -4.47
N PRO A 66 16.53 8.94 -5.35
CA PRO A 66 17.93 8.89 -4.95
C PRO A 66 18.30 10.09 -4.06
N GLN A 67 19.14 9.86 -3.06
CA GLN A 67 19.73 10.94 -2.28
C GLN A 67 20.67 11.78 -3.15
N THR A 68 20.67 13.10 -2.94
CA THR A 68 21.67 13.99 -3.53
C THR A 68 23.05 13.69 -2.94
N LEU A 69 23.98 13.25 -3.77
CA LEU A 69 25.36 12.98 -3.38
C LEU A 69 26.23 14.21 -3.63
N HIS A 70 27.01 14.61 -2.63
CA HIS A 70 28.01 15.66 -2.79
C HIS A 70 29.35 15.06 -3.23
N THR A 71 30.09 15.81 -4.04
CA THR A 71 31.48 15.48 -4.35
C THR A 71 32.31 15.53 -3.07
N ILE A 72 33.00 14.43 -2.76
CA ILE A 72 33.97 14.37 -1.68
C ILE A 72 35.37 14.44 -2.29
N THR A 73 36.24 15.29 -1.75
CA THR A 73 37.64 15.42 -2.16
C THR A 73 38.55 15.27 -0.93
N GLY A 74 39.71 14.62 -1.10
CA GLY A 74 40.68 14.42 -0.03
C GLY A 74 42.06 14.07 -0.60
N GLU A 75 43.11 14.50 0.09
CA GLU A 75 44.49 14.42 -0.40
C GLU A 75 45.21 13.11 -0.04
N CYS A 76 44.72 12.37 0.97
CA CYS A 76 45.33 11.12 1.44
C CYS A 76 44.30 10.04 1.80
N LEU A 77 43.07 10.42 2.17
CA LEU A 77 41.99 9.50 2.51
C LEU A 77 40.66 10.18 2.20
N VAL A 78 39.74 9.43 1.57
CA VAL A 78 38.33 9.83 1.41
C VAL A 78 37.46 8.70 1.98
N ASN A 79 36.59 9.05 2.92
CA ASN A 79 35.59 8.11 3.43
C ASN A 79 34.30 8.29 2.64
N VAL A 80 33.93 7.28 1.85
CA VAL A 80 32.67 7.28 1.09
C VAL A 80 31.63 6.49 1.88
N SER A 81 30.52 7.13 2.22
CA SER A 81 29.34 6.41 2.72
C SER A 81 28.57 5.79 1.56
N THR A 82 27.96 4.63 1.77
CA THR A 82 27.10 4.02 0.74
C THR A 82 25.94 4.95 0.41
N PRO A 83 25.68 5.21 -0.89
CA PRO A 83 24.55 6.02 -1.30
C PRO A 83 23.24 5.34 -0.93
N LYS A 84 22.19 6.12 -0.71
CA LYS A 84 20.85 5.63 -0.38
C LYS A 84 19.83 6.26 -1.30
N SER A 85 18.76 5.54 -1.59
CA SER A 85 17.50 6.11 -2.05
C SER A 85 16.45 5.97 -0.95
N TYR A 86 15.39 6.77 -1.06
CA TYR A 86 14.25 6.72 -0.16
C TYR A 86 12.98 6.47 -0.94
N ASP A 87 12.18 5.55 -0.41
CA ASP A 87 10.90 5.13 -0.95
C ASP A 87 9.84 5.22 0.15
N ILE A 88 8.62 5.64 -0.20
CA ILE A 88 7.58 5.86 0.81
C ILE A 88 7.04 4.54 1.40
N CYS A 89 7.17 3.43 0.69
CA CYS A 89 6.71 2.11 1.11
C CYS A 89 7.82 1.18 1.55
N SER A 90 8.98 1.30 0.91
CA SER A 90 10.16 0.47 1.19
C SER A 90 11.18 1.15 2.11
N GLY A 91 11.03 2.45 2.37
CA GLY A 91 11.94 3.21 3.23
C GLY A 91 13.32 3.45 2.61
N SER A 92 14.37 3.34 3.42
CA SER A 92 15.75 3.55 2.96
C SER A 92 16.28 2.33 2.20
N ILE A 93 16.59 2.50 0.93
CA ILE A 93 17.16 1.46 0.08
C ILE A 93 18.65 1.76 -0.15
N PRO A 94 19.58 0.87 0.27
CA PRO A 94 21.01 1.07 0.02
C PRO A 94 21.33 0.88 -1.47
N GLY A 95 22.02 1.86 -2.05
CA GLY A 95 22.54 1.78 -3.41
C GLY A 95 23.83 0.96 -3.47
N THR A 96 24.12 0.40 -4.64
CA THR A 96 25.41 -0.23 -4.93
C THR A 96 26.36 0.80 -5.53
N THR A 97 27.65 0.67 -5.23
CA THR A 97 28.71 1.43 -5.90
C THR A 97 29.58 0.44 -6.65
N THR A 98 29.84 0.72 -7.92
CA THR A 98 30.77 -0.06 -8.75
C THR A 98 32.20 0.46 -8.67
N ASP A 99 32.45 1.47 -7.83
CA ASP A 99 33.79 2.03 -7.64
C ASP A 99 34.49 1.22 -6.54
N PRO A 100 35.48 0.37 -6.87
CA PRO A 100 36.29 -0.27 -5.85
C PRO A 100 37.07 0.84 -5.15
N LEU A 101 36.79 1.04 -3.86
CA LEU A 101 37.68 1.74 -2.94
C LEU A 101 39.02 1.00 -2.95
N THR A 102 39.91 1.36 -3.88
CA THR A 102 41.32 0.97 -3.87
C THR A 102 42.06 1.77 -2.82
#